data_AF-A0A1G4TFR8-F1
#
_entry.id   AF-A0A1G4TFR8-F1
#
_cell.length_a   1.000
_cell.length_b   1.000
_cell.length_c   1.000
_cell.angle_alpha   90.00
_cell.angle_beta   90.00
_cell.angle_gamma   90.00
#
_symmetry.space_group_name_H-M   'P 1'
#
loop_
_entity.id
_entity.type
_entity.pdbx_description
1 polymer ?
#
loop_
_entity_poly.entity_id
_entity_poly.type
_entity_poly.pdbx_seq_one_letter_code
_entity_poly.pdbx_strand_id
1 'polypeptide(L)'
;MDKNLILLIGALAGLAGALITQLFTGLFSYLNDMRKQRYDLRNQFRLKRLDIGENFYFINTELLSMVRKNIDYWRNLWKDRNDETLAFMKKEMGKLDAYQAKLRLENWKYNVVDIYFNIPFNISEMEKVNELSRKLYVAVIDFANKIQSTPAAEREELFKSYNIAVFNLCSHYEQVHDKISQNISAVKAELLLEFQSEITMRKRLNKTST
;
A
#
# COMPACT_ATOMS: atom_id res chain seq x y z
N MET A 1 47.10 -1.18 66.22
CA MET A 1 46.35 -1.02 64.96
C MET A 1 45.20 -0.07 65.27
N ASP A 2 45.27 1.16 64.75
CA ASP A 2 44.40 2.26 65.21
C ASP A 2 42.95 2.04 64.81
N LYS A 3 42.06 1.99 65.81
CA LYS A 3 40.59 1.88 65.63
C LYS A 3 40.06 2.96 64.67
N ASN A 4 40.67 4.14 64.66
CA ASN A 4 40.31 5.24 63.76
C ASN A 4 40.60 4.91 62.29
N LEU A 5 41.65 4.15 62.00
CA LEU A 5 42.04 3.77 60.64
C LEU A 5 41.10 2.69 60.09
N ILE A 6 40.66 1.75 60.93
CA ILE A 6 39.66 0.73 60.58
C ILE A 6 38.28 1.38 60.33
N LEU A 7 37.90 2.36 61.14
CA LEU A 7 36.63 3.09 61.01
C LEU A 7 36.60 3.95 59.74
N LEU A 8 37.74 4.56 59.39
CA LEU A 8 37.91 5.37 58.18
C LEU A 8 37.93 4.52 56.90
N ILE A 9 38.58 3.34 56.92
CA ILE A 9 38.53 2.37 55.82
C ILE A 9 37.12 1.80 55.66
N GLY A 10 36.43 1.48 56.76
CA GLY A 10 35.05 0.99 56.73
C GLY A 10 34.06 2.02 56.17
N ALA A 11 34.20 3.29 56.56
CA ALA A 11 33.38 4.39 56.02
C ALA A 11 33.66 4.65 54.53
N LEU A 12 34.93 4.61 54.10
CA LEU A 12 35.30 4.74 52.69
C LEU A 12 34.83 3.56 51.84
N ALA A 13 34.91 2.33 52.36
CA ALA A 13 34.41 1.14 51.70
C ALA A 13 32.87 1.15 51.59
N GLY A 14 32.18 1.65 52.62
CA GLY A 14 30.72 1.86 52.60
C GLY A 14 30.28 2.91 51.59
N LEU A 15 31.00 4.04 51.51
CA LEU A 15 30.77 5.08 50.50
C LEU A 15 31.09 4.58 49.09
N ALA A 16 32.17 3.84 48.90
CA ALA A 16 32.51 3.22 47.62
C ALA A 16 31.45 2.19 47.19
N GLY A 17 30.96 1.36 48.12
CA GLY A 17 29.87 0.42 47.86
C GLY A 17 28.56 1.11 47.50
N ALA A 18 28.22 2.21 48.18
CA ALA A 18 27.04 3.01 47.87
C ALA A 18 27.14 3.66 46.48
N LEU A 19 28.29 4.23 46.13
CA LEU A 19 28.54 4.83 44.81
C LEU A 19 28.48 3.79 43.69
N ILE A 20 29.09 2.61 43.88
CA ILE A 20 29.05 1.52 42.90
C ILE A 20 27.62 1.01 42.71
N THR A 21 26.85 0.87 43.79
CA THR A 21 25.44 0.44 43.71
C THR A 21 24.60 1.47 42.97
N GLN A 22 24.79 2.76 43.22
CA GLN A 22 24.11 3.84 42.49
C GLN A 22 24.49 3.85 41.00
N LEU A 23 25.76 3.60 40.66
CA LEU A 23 26.25 3.52 39.28
C LEU A 23 25.63 2.33 38.53
N PHE A 24 25.60 1.15 39.16
CA PHE A 24 24.93 -0.03 38.60
C PHE A 24 23.42 0.17 38.48
N THR A 25 22.78 0.83 39.45
CA THR A 25 21.35 1.15 39.39
C THR A 25 21.05 2.08 38.22
N GLY A 26 21.87 3.11 38.02
CA GLY A 26 21.79 4.01 36.86
C GLY A 26 22.01 3.28 35.53
N LEU A 27 23.03 2.41 35.46
CA LEU A 27 23.35 1.63 34.25
C LEU A 27 22.23 0.64 33.91
N PHE A 28 21.71 -0.11 34.89
CA PHE A 28 20.61 -1.04 34.68
C PHE A 28 19.31 -0.33 34.33
N SER A 29 19.04 0.83 34.94
CA SER A 29 17.91 1.68 34.59
C SER A 29 18.01 2.15 33.13
N TYR A 30 19.17 2.66 32.71
CA TYR A 30 19.43 3.10 31.34
C TYR A 30 19.30 1.95 30.33
N LEU A 31 19.91 0.79 30.61
CA LEU A 31 19.81 -0.39 29.74
C LEU A 31 18.36 -0.90 29.63
N ASN A 32 17.61 -0.85 30.73
CA ASN A 32 16.21 -1.24 30.74
C ASN A 32 15.35 -0.25 29.93
N ASP A 33 15.61 1.06 30.06
CA ASP A 33 14.91 2.09 29.30
C ASP A 33 15.20 1.98 27.80
N MET A 34 16.46 1.73 27.42
CA MET A 34 16.83 1.48 26.02
C MET A 34 16.16 0.22 25.45
N ARG A 35 16.00 -0.85 26.25
CA ARG A 35 15.25 -2.05 25.81
C ARG A 35 13.77 -1.73 25.63
N LYS A 36 13.17 -0.99 26.55
CA LYS A 36 11.77 -0.56 26.48
C LYS A 36 11.52 0.33 25.26
N GLN A 37 12.37 1.33 25.03
CA GLN A 37 12.29 2.20 23.85
C GLN A 37 12.40 1.42 22.54
N ARG A 38 13.32 0.45 22.43
CA ARG A 38 13.43 -0.42 21.24
C ARG A 38 12.16 -1.27 21.03
N TYR A 39 11.59 -1.79 22.11
CA TYR A 39 10.35 -2.55 22.05
C TYR A 39 9.17 -1.68 21.61
N ASP A 40 9.04 -0.49 22.19
CA ASP A 40 7.98 0.47 21.87
C ASP A 40 8.11 0.96 20.42
N LEU A 41 9.33 1.27 19.96
CA LEU A 41 9.59 1.65 18.56
C LEU A 41 9.21 0.52 17.59
N ARG A 42 9.55 -0.73 17.93
CA ARG A 42 9.18 -1.89 17.11
C ARG A 42 7.66 -2.07 17.05
N ASN A 43 6.97 -1.91 18.18
CA ASN A 43 5.51 -1.98 18.21
C ASN A 43 4.87 -0.84 17.41
N GLN A 44 5.37 0.38 17.53
CA GLN A 44 4.88 1.51 16.75
C GLN A 44 5.09 1.30 15.24
N PHE A 45 6.27 0.84 14.84
CA PHE A 45 6.56 0.51 13.45
C PHE A 45 5.60 -0.55 12.90
N ARG A 46 5.34 -1.60 13.69
CA ARG A 46 4.39 -2.65 13.31
C ARG A 46 2.96 -2.12 13.19
N LEU A 47 2.48 -1.35 14.17
CA LEU A 47 1.14 -0.76 14.13
C LEU A 47 0.97 0.14 12.89
N LYS A 48 2.00 0.95 12.58
CA LYS A 48 2.04 1.77 11.36
C LYS A 48 2.01 0.92 10.09
N ARG A 49 2.82 -0.14 10.03
CA ARG A 49 2.87 -1.07 8.89
C ARG A 49 1.52 -1.72 8.64
N LEU A 50 0.84 -2.18 9.70
CA LEU A 50 -0.50 -2.78 9.61
C LEU A 50 -1.54 -1.77 9.11
N ASP A 51 -1.59 -0.58 9.71
CA ASP A 51 -2.50 0.50 9.32
C ASP A 51 -2.29 0.92 7.85
N ILE A 52 -1.03 1.00 7.40
CA ILE A 52 -0.69 1.28 6.00
C ILE A 52 -1.11 0.12 5.08
N GLY A 53 -0.88 -1.13 5.48
CA GLY A 53 -1.25 -2.32 4.71
C GLY A 53 -2.76 -2.48 4.54
N GLU A 54 -3.55 -2.26 5.59
CA GLU A 54 -5.01 -2.30 5.55
C GLU A 54 -5.59 -1.23 4.62
N ASN A 55 -5.08 0.00 4.75
CA ASN A 55 -5.47 1.12 3.90
C ASN A 55 -5.13 0.83 2.42
N PHE A 56 -3.92 0.34 2.13
CA PHE A 56 -3.50 -0.06 0.80
C PHE A 56 -4.36 -1.19 0.21
N TYR A 57 -4.68 -2.20 1.01
CA TYR A 57 -5.54 -3.31 0.60
C TYR A 57 -6.95 -2.84 0.22
N PHE A 58 -7.56 -2.00 1.08
CA PHE A 58 -8.90 -1.44 0.85
C PHE A 58 -8.95 -0.66 -0.47
N ILE A 59 -8.01 0.27 -0.66
CA ILE A 59 -7.95 1.14 -1.83
C ILE A 59 -7.78 0.35 -3.12
N ASN A 60 -6.82 -0.57 -3.15
CA ASN A 60 -6.56 -1.35 -4.36
C ASN A 60 -7.72 -2.28 -4.69
N THR A 61 -8.44 -2.80 -3.68
CA THR A 61 -9.66 -3.60 -3.92
C THR A 61 -10.78 -2.75 -4.53
N GLU A 62 -10.96 -1.52 -4.07
CA GLU A 62 -11.93 -0.59 -4.67
C GLU A 62 -11.55 -0.24 -6.11
N LEU A 63 -10.27 0.03 -6.37
CA LEU A 63 -9.75 0.30 -7.72
C LEU A 63 -9.96 -0.90 -8.65
N LEU A 64 -9.69 -2.13 -8.19
CA LEU A 64 -9.96 -3.35 -8.96
C LEU A 64 -11.43 -3.47 -9.34
N SER A 65 -12.34 -3.18 -8.40
CA SER A 65 -13.80 -3.21 -8.65
C SER A 65 -14.20 -2.20 -9.73
N MET A 66 -13.66 -0.99 -9.70
CA MET A 66 -13.92 0.03 -10.72
C MET A 66 -13.36 -0.38 -12.10
N VAL A 67 -12.12 -0.86 -12.16
CA VAL A 67 -11.50 -1.33 -13.42
C VAL A 67 -12.29 -2.51 -13.99
N ARG A 68 -12.73 -3.45 -13.15
CA ARG A 68 -13.52 -4.60 -13.59
C ARG A 68 -14.86 -4.19 -14.19
N LYS A 69 -15.58 -3.27 -13.53
CA LYS A 69 -16.83 -2.71 -14.08
C LYS A 69 -16.62 -2.06 -15.44
N ASN A 70 -15.53 -1.34 -15.62
CA ASN A 70 -15.19 -0.73 -16.91
C ASN A 70 -14.93 -1.79 -17.99
N ILE A 71 -14.16 -2.86 -17.70
CA ILE A 71 -13.93 -3.95 -18.65
C ILE A 71 -15.24 -4.64 -19.06
N ASP A 72 -16.05 -5.01 -18.06
CA ASP A 72 -17.32 -5.69 -18.30
C ASP A 72 -18.27 -4.81 -19.12
N TYR A 73 -18.22 -3.49 -18.93
CA TYR A 73 -18.96 -2.53 -19.72
C TYR A 73 -18.47 -2.44 -21.17
N TRP A 74 -17.17 -2.27 -21.40
CA TRP A 74 -16.59 -2.21 -22.75
C TRP A 74 -16.83 -3.48 -23.57
N ARG A 75 -16.83 -4.64 -22.92
CA ARG A 75 -17.16 -5.92 -23.57
C ARG A 75 -18.63 -6.03 -23.98
N ASN A 76 -19.53 -5.43 -23.22
CA ASN A 76 -20.98 -5.51 -23.45
C ASN A 76 -21.54 -4.36 -24.33
N LEU A 77 -20.68 -3.43 -24.76
CA LEU A 77 -21.03 -2.18 -25.44
C LEU A 77 -21.67 -2.33 -26.83
N TRP A 78 -21.84 -3.57 -27.32
CA TRP A 78 -22.51 -3.86 -28.58
C TRP A 78 -24.03 -3.61 -28.54
N LYS A 79 -24.64 -3.51 -27.35
CA LYS A 79 -26.12 -3.45 -27.20
C LYS A 79 -26.71 -2.05 -27.07
N ASP A 80 -26.02 -1.08 -26.47
CA ASP A 80 -26.60 0.23 -26.12
C ASP A 80 -25.76 1.42 -26.64
N ARG A 81 -25.90 1.74 -27.93
CA ARG A 81 -25.26 2.91 -28.56
C ARG A 81 -26.15 4.15 -28.48
N ASN A 82 -26.28 4.75 -27.29
CA ASN A 82 -26.97 6.02 -27.08
C ASN A 82 -26.02 7.08 -26.51
N ASP A 83 -26.33 8.36 -26.70
CA ASP A 83 -25.54 9.47 -26.13
C ASP A 83 -25.48 9.44 -24.59
N GLU A 84 -26.48 8.84 -23.94
CA GLU A 84 -26.48 8.55 -22.51
C GLU A 84 -25.34 7.62 -22.09
N THR A 85 -24.98 6.66 -22.95
CA THR A 85 -23.88 5.70 -22.76
C THR A 85 -22.53 6.44 -22.74
N LEU A 86 -22.31 7.37 -23.68
CA LEU A 86 -21.11 8.21 -23.74
C LEU A 86 -21.01 9.16 -22.53
N ALA A 87 -22.14 9.75 -22.11
CA ALA A 87 -22.19 10.62 -20.94
C ALA A 87 -21.88 9.85 -19.64
N PHE A 88 -22.40 8.63 -19.48
CA PHE A 88 -22.08 7.75 -18.37
C PHE A 88 -20.58 7.43 -18.29
N MET A 89 -19.94 7.17 -19.43
CA MET A 89 -18.50 6.89 -19.47
C MET A 89 -17.63 8.07 -19.05
N LYS A 90 -17.91 9.25 -19.59
CA LYS A 90 -17.19 10.47 -19.22
C LYS A 90 -17.32 10.73 -17.71
N LYS A 91 -18.47 10.40 -17.12
CA LYS A 91 -18.72 10.49 -15.68
C LYS A 91 -17.94 9.43 -14.89
N GLU A 92 -17.94 8.16 -15.29
CA GLU A 92 -17.20 7.10 -14.56
C GLU A 92 -15.67 7.28 -14.67
N MET A 93 -15.15 7.72 -15.81
CA MET A 93 -13.74 8.10 -15.92
C MET A 93 -13.41 9.34 -15.10
N GLY A 94 -14.28 10.35 -15.11
CA GLY A 94 -14.14 11.51 -14.23
C GLY A 94 -14.15 11.12 -12.75
N LYS A 95 -14.95 10.12 -12.36
CA LYS A 95 -14.93 9.54 -11.00
C LYS A 95 -13.63 8.80 -10.73
N LEU A 96 -13.14 7.99 -11.67
CA LEU A 96 -11.89 7.24 -11.51
C LEU A 96 -10.69 8.18 -11.35
N ASP A 97 -10.60 9.22 -12.19
CA ASP A 97 -9.56 10.25 -12.13
C ASP A 97 -9.67 11.06 -10.85
N ALA A 98 -10.88 11.49 -10.46
CA ALA A 98 -11.10 12.21 -9.21
C ALA A 98 -10.78 11.33 -8.00
N TYR A 99 -11.11 10.04 -8.05
CA TYR A 99 -10.80 9.08 -7.01
C TYR A 99 -9.28 8.87 -6.91
N GLN A 100 -8.57 8.68 -8.02
CA GLN A 100 -7.10 8.66 -8.03
C GLN A 100 -6.46 9.95 -7.51
N ALA A 101 -6.99 11.11 -7.90
CA ALA A 101 -6.50 12.40 -7.41
C ALA A 101 -6.73 12.56 -5.90
N LYS A 102 -7.90 12.13 -5.43
CA LYS A 102 -8.23 12.07 -4.00
C LYS A 102 -7.32 11.12 -3.25
N LEU A 103 -7.05 9.93 -3.79
CA LEU A 103 -6.08 8.98 -3.22
C LEU A 103 -4.68 9.59 -3.11
N ARG A 104 -4.24 10.34 -4.12
CA ARG A 104 -2.95 11.05 -4.08
C ARG A 104 -2.89 12.14 -3.01
N LEU A 105 -3.97 12.90 -2.86
CA LEU A 105 -4.05 14.05 -1.94
C LEU A 105 -4.30 13.63 -0.48
N GLU A 106 -5.16 12.64 -0.26
CA GLU A 106 -5.65 12.29 1.09
C GLU A 106 -4.91 11.11 1.72
N ASN A 107 -4.30 10.21 0.93
CA ASN A 107 -3.62 9.02 1.45
C ASN A 107 -2.10 9.10 1.33
N TRP A 108 -1.48 9.91 2.19
CA TRP A 108 -0.03 9.84 2.43
C TRP A 108 0.42 8.41 2.74
N LYS A 109 -0.44 7.60 3.39
CA LYS A 109 -0.23 6.17 3.69
C LYS A 109 0.02 5.33 2.43
N TYR A 110 -0.70 5.61 1.34
CA TYR A 110 -0.53 4.93 0.06
C TYR A 110 0.82 5.31 -0.57
N ASN A 111 1.24 6.58 -0.45
CA ASN A 111 2.50 7.05 -0.99
C ASN A 111 3.74 6.53 -0.24
N VAL A 112 3.59 6.12 1.02
CA VAL A 112 4.68 5.55 1.82
C VAL A 112 4.68 4.03 1.84
N VAL A 113 3.78 3.36 1.11
CA VAL A 113 3.66 1.88 1.14
C VAL A 113 4.98 1.21 0.75
N ASP A 114 5.72 1.80 -0.21
CA ASP A 114 7.03 1.32 -0.70
C ASP A 114 8.12 1.33 0.40
N ILE A 115 7.92 2.07 1.50
CA ILE A 115 8.82 2.08 2.66
C ILE A 115 8.58 0.86 3.57
N TYR A 116 7.34 0.35 3.60
CA TYR A 116 6.91 -0.69 4.54
C TYR A 116 6.70 -2.07 3.90
N PHE A 117 6.53 -2.11 2.57
CA PHE A 117 6.24 -3.32 1.80
C PHE A 117 7.02 -3.32 0.50
N ASN A 118 7.47 -4.49 0.08
CA ASN A 118 8.12 -4.65 -1.22
C ASN A 118 7.05 -4.95 -2.29
N ILE A 119 6.47 -3.89 -2.88
CA ILE A 119 5.44 -4.06 -3.89
C ILE A 119 6.05 -4.19 -5.31
N PRO A 120 5.63 -5.19 -6.10
CA PRO A 120 6.17 -5.42 -7.44
C PRO A 120 5.79 -4.33 -8.45
N PHE A 121 4.64 -3.68 -8.28
CA PHE A 121 4.17 -2.61 -9.15
C PHE A 121 4.19 -1.27 -8.40
N ASN A 122 5.27 -0.51 -8.57
CA ASN A 122 5.55 0.72 -7.82
C ASN A 122 4.77 1.94 -8.36
N ILE A 123 4.81 3.04 -7.61
CA ILE A 123 4.08 4.29 -7.93
C ILE A 123 4.49 4.85 -9.31
N SER A 124 5.78 4.81 -9.67
CA SER A 124 6.24 5.32 -10.97
C SER A 124 5.71 4.49 -12.14
N GLU A 125 5.60 3.17 -11.97
CA GLU A 125 5.01 2.29 -12.97
C GLU A 125 3.50 2.49 -13.07
N MET A 126 2.81 2.70 -11.94
CA MET A 126 1.39 3.08 -11.94
C MET A 126 1.13 4.36 -12.75
N GLU A 127 2.01 5.35 -12.66
CA GLU A 127 1.89 6.60 -13.43
C GLU A 127 1.99 6.38 -14.93
N LYS A 128 2.99 5.62 -15.37
CA LYS A 128 3.18 5.29 -16.79
C LYS A 128 1.99 4.51 -17.34
N VAL A 129 1.51 3.53 -16.57
CA VAL A 129 0.33 2.73 -16.92
C VAL A 129 -0.92 3.59 -17.01
N ASN A 130 -1.08 4.57 -16.12
CA ASN A 130 -2.20 5.50 -16.14
C ASN A 130 -2.17 6.44 -17.34
N GLU A 131 -0.99 6.92 -17.73
CA GLU A 131 -0.83 7.72 -18.94
C GLU A 131 -1.24 6.92 -20.19
N LEU A 132 -0.85 5.65 -20.26
CA LEU A 132 -1.26 4.74 -21.34
C LEU A 132 -2.77 4.48 -21.33
N SER A 133 -3.38 4.25 -20.15
CA SER A 133 -4.83 4.12 -19.98
C SER A 133 -5.57 5.32 -20.58
N ARG A 134 -5.10 6.54 -20.27
CA ARG A 134 -5.69 7.78 -20.78
C ARG A 134 -5.57 7.89 -22.30
N LYS A 135 -4.40 7.57 -22.87
CA LYS A 135 -4.17 7.59 -24.32
C LYS A 135 -5.10 6.64 -25.06
N LEU A 136 -5.23 5.39 -24.58
CA LEU A 136 -6.11 4.39 -25.16
C LEU A 136 -7.58 4.81 -25.07
N TYR A 137 -7.99 5.38 -23.94
CA TYR A 137 -9.35 5.87 -23.75
C TYR A 137 -9.70 7.02 -24.71
N VAL A 138 -8.82 8.01 -24.84
CA VAL A 138 -9.01 9.13 -25.79
C VAL A 138 -9.14 8.60 -27.22
N ALA A 139 -8.31 7.64 -27.62
CA ALA A 139 -8.42 7.02 -28.93
C ALA A 139 -9.80 6.37 -29.18
N VAL A 140 -10.35 5.67 -28.18
CA VAL A 140 -11.69 5.07 -28.30
C VAL A 140 -12.78 6.14 -28.43
N ILE A 141 -12.70 7.24 -27.68
CA ILE A 141 -13.64 8.37 -27.82
C ILE A 141 -13.52 9.01 -29.20
N ASP A 142 -12.29 9.25 -29.68
CA ASP A 142 -12.07 9.88 -30.98
C ASP A 142 -12.66 9.04 -32.11
N PHE A 143 -12.52 7.71 -32.05
CA PHE A 143 -13.18 6.82 -33.00
C PHE A 143 -14.70 6.84 -32.86
N ALA A 144 -15.24 6.86 -31.64
CA ALA A 144 -16.69 6.96 -31.42
C ALA A 144 -17.28 8.25 -32.03
N ASN A 145 -16.61 9.39 -31.81
CA ASN A 145 -17.00 10.69 -32.35
C ASN A 145 -16.89 10.74 -33.88
N LYS A 146 -15.82 10.16 -34.44
CA LYS A 146 -15.66 10.04 -35.90
C LYS A 146 -16.78 9.20 -36.51
N ILE A 147 -17.14 8.08 -35.90
CA ILE A 147 -18.24 7.22 -36.37
C ILE A 147 -19.57 7.98 -36.40
N GLN A 148 -19.87 8.79 -35.38
CA GLN A 148 -21.10 9.58 -35.32
C GLN A 148 -21.17 10.65 -36.42
N SER A 149 -20.04 11.29 -36.72
CA SER A 149 -19.95 12.41 -37.68
C SER A 149 -19.73 11.98 -39.14
N THR A 150 -19.40 10.71 -39.38
CA THR A 150 -19.06 10.20 -40.71
C THR A 150 -20.29 9.59 -41.43
N PRO A 151 -20.46 9.79 -42.76
CA PRO A 151 -21.52 9.16 -43.55
C PRO A 151 -21.45 7.62 -43.57
N ALA A 152 -22.59 6.96 -43.80
CA ALA A 152 -22.74 5.51 -43.65
C ALA A 152 -21.74 4.66 -44.46
N ALA A 153 -21.30 5.13 -45.63
CA ALA A 153 -20.39 4.40 -46.52
C ALA A 153 -18.96 4.23 -45.96
N GLU A 154 -18.50 5.14 -45.10
CA GLU A 154 -17.14 5.11 -44.50
C GLU A 154 -17.14 4.60 -43.05
N ARG A 155 -18.32 4.34 -42.48
CA ARG A 155 -18.45 3.90 -41.08
C ARG A 155 -17.90 2.50 -40.83
N GLU A 156 -17.95 1.61 -41.82
CA GLU A 156 -17.57 0.21 -41.62
C GLU A 156 -16.08 0.05 -41.29
N GLU A 157 -15.21 0.82 -41.95
CA GLU A 157 -13.77 0.82 -41.67
C GLU A 157 -13.44 1.48 -40.33
N LEU A 158 -14.18 2.54 -39.98
CA LEU A 158 -14.08 3.18 -38.66
C LEU A 158 -14.54 2.23 -37.53
N PHE A 159 -15.56 1.39 -37.76
CA PHE A 159 -15.98 0.38 -36.78
C PHE A 159 -14.92 -0.68 -36.54
N LYS A 160 -14.18 -1.11 -37.57
CA LYS A 160 -13.04 -2.03 -37.39
C LYS A 160 -11.97 -1.41 -36.51
N SER A 161 -11.60 -0.16 -36.79
CA SER A 161 -10.59 0.58 -36.00
C SER A 161 -11.05 0.83 -34.57
N TYR A 162 -12.32 1.17 -34.37
CA TYR A 162 -12.94 1.32 -33.06
C TYR A 162 -12.90 0.02 -32.24
N ASN A 163 -13.27 -1.11 -32.84
CA ASN A 163 -13.26 -2.40 -32.16
C ASN A 163 -11.85 -2.81 -31.72
N ILE A 164 -10.83 -2.53 -32.55
CA ILE A 164 -9.42 -2.76 -32.19
C ILE A 164 -9.02 -1.86 -31.02
N ALA A 165 -9.42 -0.58 -31.03
CA ALA A 165 -9.12 0.35 -29.94
C ALA A 165 -9.77 -0.08 -28.62
N VAL A 166 -11.03 -0.54 -28.65
CA VAL A 166 -11.74 -1.07 -27.48
C VAL A 166 -11.08 -2.35 -26.97
N PHE A 167 -10.66 -3.25 -27.87
CA PHE A 167 -9.93 -4.46 -27.50
C PHE A 167 -8.61 -4.13 -26.79
N ASN A 168 -7.83 -3.21 -27.35
CA ASN A 168 -6.57 -2.76 -26.75
C ASN A 168 -6.78 -2.12 -25.37
N LEU A 169 -7.83 -1.31 -25.21
CA LEU A 169 -8.18 -0.70 -23.92
C LEU A 169 -8.58 -1.77 -22.88
N CYS A 170 -9.42 -2.73 -23.26
CA CYS A 170 -9.81 -3.84 -22.38
C CYS A 170 -8.60 -4.66 -21.95
N SER A 171 -7.74 -5.04 -22.92
CA SER A 171 -6.55 -5.83 -22.66
C SER A 171 -5.58 -5.09 -21.73
N HIS A 172 -5.40 -3.79 -21.94
CA HIS A 172 -4.60 -2.95 -21.03
C HIS A 172 -5.19 -2.93 -19.62
N TYR A 173 -6.50 -2.73 -19.47
CA TYR A 173 -7.16 -2.76 -18.16
C TYR A 173 -7.07 -4.11 -17.46
N GLU A 174 -7.11 -5.22 -18.18
CA GLU A 174 -6.85 -6.54 -17.60
C GLU A 174 -5.42 -6.65 -17.06
N GLN A 175 -4.42 -6.15 -17.78
CA GLN A 175 -3.04 -6.11 -17.29
C GLN A 175 -2.89 -5.23 -16.04
N VAL A 176 -3.57 -4.07 -16.00
CA VAL A 176 -3.59 -3.20 -14.82
C VAL A 176 -4.22 -3.92 -13.62
N HIS A 177 -5.34 -4.60 -13.86
CA HIS A 177 -6.03 -5.40 -12.84
C HIS A 177 -5.09 -6.48 -12.27
N ASP A 178 -4.39 -7.23 -13.13
CA ASP A 178 -3.48 -8.29 -12.69
C ASP A 178 -2.31 -7.74 -11.87
N LYS A 179 -1.71 -6.62 -12.30
CA LYS A 179 -0.63 -5.96 -11.55
C LYS A 179 -1.07 -5.47 -10.17
N ILE A 180 -2.26 -4.86 -10.07
CA ILE A 180 -2.80 -4.42 -8.78
C ILE A 180 -3.12 -5.63 -7.88
N SER A 181 -3.63 -6.73 -8.46
CA SER A 181 -3.88 -7.98 -7.72
C SER A 181 -2.60 -8.60 -7.17
N GLN A 182 -1.50 -8.53 -7.93
CA GLN A 182 -0.17 -8.96 -7.46
C GLN A 182 0.31 -8.12 -6.27
N ASN A 183 0.14 -6.80 -6.31
CA ASN A 183 0.46 -5.92 -5.18
C ASN A 183 -0.32 -6.27 -3.92
N ILE A 184 -1.64 -6.49 -4.04
CA ILE A 184 -2.48 -6.93 -2.92
C ILE A 184 -1.97 -8.25 -2.35
N SER A 185 -1.64 -9.21 -3.22
CA SER A 185 -1.15 -10.53 -2.82
C SER A 185 0.20 -10.45 -2.10
N ALA A 186 1.11 -9.58 -2.55
CA ALA A 186 2.41 -9.33 -1.92
C ALA A 186 2.25 -8.75 -0.50
N VAL A 187 1.45 -7.69 -0.36
CA VAL A 187 1.19 -7.07 0.96
C VAL A 187 0.52 -8.06 1.91
N LYS A 188 -0.45 -8.83 1.43
CA LYS A 188 -1.12 -9.89 2.22
C LYS A 188 -0.13 -10.95 2.69
N ALA A 189 0.76 -11.42 1.81
CA ALA A 189 1.76 -12.43 2.14
C ALA A 189 2.72 -11.93 3.23
N GLU A 190 3.21 -10.68 3.11
CA GLU A 190 4.09 -10.07 4.10
C GLU A 190 3.42 -9.92 5.48
N LEU A 191 2.15 -9.46 5.52
CA LEU A 191 1.38 -9.34 6.75
C LEU A 191 1.14 -10.70 7.44
N LEU A 192 0.85 -11.75 6.65
CA LEU A 192 0.64 -13.10 7.17
C LEU A 192 1.92 -13.73 7.74
N LEU A 193 3.06 -13.54 7.08
CA LEU A 193 4.36 -14.00 7.57
C LEU A 193 4.70 -13.37 8.93
N GLU A 194 4.43 -12.08 9.09
CA GLU A 194 4.65 -11.38 10.36
C GLU A 194 3.77 -11.96 11.47
N PHE A 195 2.48 -12.21 11.20
CA PHE A 195 1.55 -12.80 12.17
C PHE A 195 1.95 -14.22 12.60
N GLN A 196 2.40 -15.06 11.67
CA GLN A 196 2.88 -16.41 11.98
C GLN A 196 4.18 -16.41 12.81
N SER A 197 5.08 -15.47 12.53
CA SER A 197 6.31 -15.29 13.31
C SER A 197 5.99 -14.92 14.77
N GLU A 198 4.94 -14.12 15.00
CA GLU A 198 4.50 -13.70 16.32
C GLU A 198 3.87 -14.85 17.11
N ILE A 199 3.01 -15.65 16.48
CA ILE A 199 2.46 -16.87 17.10
C ILE A 199 3.59 -17.80 17.53
N THR A 200 4.62 -17.94 16.70
CA THR A 200 5.78 -18.80 16.98
C THR A 200 6.62 -18.23 18.14
N MET A 201 6.86 -16.92 18.19
CA MET A 201 7.56 -16.28 19.30
C MET A 201 6.79 -16.38 20.63
N ARG A 202 5.47 -16.12 20.63
CA ARG A 202 4.63 -16.25 21.83
C ARG A 202 4.60 -17.68 22.36
N LYS A 203 4.54 -18.67 21.48
CA LYS A 203 4.64 -20.10 21.85
C LYS A 203 6.00 -20.45 22.47
N ARG A 204 7.10 -19.83 22.01
CA ARG A 204 8.44 -20.04 22.60
C ARG A 204 8.56 -19.42 23.98
N LEU A 205 8.07 -18.19 24.15
CA LEU A 205 8.07 -17.50 25.46
C LEU A 205 7.23 -18.24 26.51
N ASN A 206 6.10 -18.83 26.12
CA ASN A 206 5.27 -19.61 27.05
C ASN A 206 5.89 -20.97 27.42
N LYS A 207 6.76 -21.54 26.59
CA LYS A 207 7.47 -22.81 26.89
C LYS A 207 8.68 -22.63 27.80
N THR A 208 9.25 -21.42 27.89
CA THR A 208 10.39 -21.11 28.78
C THR A 208 9.96 -20.69 30.19
N SER A 209 8.65 -20.62 30.45
CA SER A 209 8.06 -20.20 31.72
C SER A 209 7.57 -21.37 32.60
N THR A 210 7.93 -22.59 32.23
CA THR A 210 7.70 -23.85 32.96
C THR A 210 9.04 -24.55 33.14
#